data_AF-A0A067PJX2-F1
#
_entry.id   AF-A0A067PJX2-F1
#
_cell.length_a   1.000
_cell.length_b   1.000
_cell.length_c   1.000
_cell.angle_alpha   90.00
_cell.angle_beta   90.00
_cell.angle_gamma   90.00
#
_symmetry.space_group_name_H-M   'P 1'
#
loop_
_entity.id
_entity.type
_entity.pdbx_description
1 polymer ?
#
loop_
_entity_poly.entity_id
_entity_poly.type
_entity_poly.pdbx_seq_one_letter_code
_entity_poly.pdbx_strand_id
1 'polypeptide(L)'
;MQLTLKQWRQIYRSLLVLRVFLAFWGTGYIHPDEYFQNAEVTAGPVLGWHTLSTWEWDSKFPCRSIIPPFLTTGLPFAIVNHFIPRKSPPFFLHVFLIQRASFFFSSLLLDYALTNLLSSPIPLHRTKSLVLLASSHTLLTFQLRPFSNSFEAVLLALVLVSFKKAVDDQRWHLCLLAILFVLGVWTRITFLAFTLPTVLQLFRWSLVSPSSPQKTRTLQSWLHLTSLPATCTILTTLLLVASDTLYFRSSPSIKDVVVTPLNFLAYNLSSDNLSAHGIHPRYLHILVNLPLIIGPGLVVLGCRASRVWLRVLFRETKAGGAVTILSMQPHQEPRFLIPLLVPFVALVGNSIFFGRTTWIISNILLTLLFGVFHQGGVIPSLFHLRTILDERTIGSKDVRIVYWKTYMPPRHLLGVSQSGQLPSPLLSNLC
;
A
#
# COMPACT_ATOMS: atom_id res chain seq x y z
N MET A 1 6.16 26.04 -26.54
CA MET A 1 7.18 25.07 -27.02
C MET A 1 6.77 23.65 -26.62
N GLN A 2 6.62 22.72 -27.56
CA GLN A 2 6.33 21.32 -27.23
C GLN A 2 7.64 20.58 -26.91
N LEU A 3 7.71 19.90 -25.77
CA LEU A 3 8.88 19.13 -25.35
C LEU A 3 9.02 17.84 -26.19
N THR A 4 10.25 17.54 -26.61
CA THR A 4 10.62 16.32 -27.32
C THR A 4 10.58 15.08 -26.41
N LEU A 5 10.52 13.88 -27.00
CA LEU A 5 10.55 12.63 -26.24
C LEU A 5 11.80 12.51 -25.35
N LYS A 6 12.97 12.95 -25.85
CA LYS A 6 14.24 12.95 -25.11
C LYS A 6 14.13 13.83 -23.86
N GLN A 7 13.54 15.01 -23.98
CA GLN A 7 13.30 15.91 -22.85
C GLN A 7 12.34 15.31 -21.83
N TRP A 8 11.24 14.68 -22.26
CA TRP A 8 10.32 13.99 -21.33
C TRP A 8 10.99 12.84 -20.57
N ARG A 9 11.83 12.04 -21.24
CA ARG A 9 12.61 10.98 -20.59
C ARG A 9 13.59 11.55 -19.57
N GLN A 10 14.20 12.69 -19.87
CA GLN A 10 15.09 13.36 -18.93
C GLN A 10 14.34 13.84 -17.70
N ILE A 11 13.17 14.47 -17.87
CA ILE A 11 12.31 14.89 -16.74
C ILE A 11 11.95 13.68 -15.87
N TYR A 12 11.53 12.57 -16.46
CA TYR A 12 11.24 11.34 -15.71
C TYR A 12 12.44 10.86 -14.90
N ARG A 13 13.63 10.83 -15.49
CA ARG A 13 14.87 10.43 -14.79
C ARG A 13 15.19 11.38 -13.63
N SER A 14 15.04 12.69 -13.82
CA SER A 14 15.22 13.67 -12.74
C SER A 14 14.23 13.47 -11.59
N LEU A 15 12.97 13.18 -11.91
CA LEU A 15 11.96 12.87 -10.90
C LEU A 15 12.23 11.53 -10.19
N LEU A 16 12.81 10.55 -10.88
CA LEU A 16 13.24 9.30 -10.26
C LEU A 16 14.39 9.53 -9.28
N VAL A 17 15.35 10.40 -9.62
CA VAL A 17 16.42 10.82 -8.68
C VAL A 17 15.82 11.53 -7.46
N LEU A 18 14.86 12.44 -7.68
CA LEU A 18 14.13 13.08 -6.57
C LEU A 18 13.39 12.05 -5.71
N ARG A 19 12.78 11.03 -6.33
CA ARG A 19 12.09 9.93 -5.63
C ARG A 19 13.06 9.14 -4.76
N VAL A 20 14.26 8.83 -5.25
CA VAL A 20 15.33 8.19 -4.45
C VAL A 20 15.69 9.09 -3.27
N PHE A 21 15.94 10.37 -3.52
CA PHE A 21 16.30 11.32 -2.47
C PHE A 21 15.22 11.38 -1.37
N LEU A 22 13.95 11.53 -1.75
CA LEU A 22 12.84 11.59 -0.79
C LEU A 22 12.58 10.27 -0.07
N ALA A 23 12.84 9.12 -0.69
CA ALA A 23 12.70 7.82 -0.04
C ALA A 23 13.68 7.68 1.15
N PHE A 24 14.94 8.08 0.95
CA PHE A 24 16.00 7.84 1.94
C PHE A 24 16.27 9.03 2.87
N TRP A 25 16.08 10.26 2.40
CA TRP A 25 16.33 11.50 3.17
C TRP A 25 15.05 12.26 3.55
N GLY A 26 13.86 11.77 3.18
CA GLY A 26 12.60 12.37 3.61
C GLY A 26 12.40 12.22 5.12
N THR A 27 12.34 13.35 5.83
CA THR A 27 12.21 13.39 7.30
C THR A 27 10.79 13.43 7.80
N GLY A 28 9.81 13.77 6.94
CA GLY A 28 8.41 13.90 7.35
C GLY A 28 7.92 12.63 8.06
N TYR A 29 6.92 12.74 8.91
CA TYR A 29 6.23 11.63 9.54
C TYR A 29 4.72 11.82 9.36
N ILE A 30 4.18 11.20 8.30
CA ILE A 30 2.84 11.57 7.81
C ILE A 30 1.73 11.11 8.75
N HIS A 31 1.86 9.91 9.32
CA HIS A 31 0.85 9.34 10.20
C HIS A 31 1.40 8.15 10.99
N PRO A 32 0.95 7.89 12.24
CA PRO A 32 1.38 6.74 13.04
C PRO A 32 1.35 5.39 12.33
N ASP A 33 0.27 5.09 11.60
CA ASP A 33 0.12 3.87 10.80
C ASP A 33 1.27 3.59 9.81
N GLU A 34 2.11 4.58 9.48
CA GLU A 34 3.35 4.36 8.72
C GLU A 34 4.21 3.27 9.36
N TYR A 35 4.28 3.24 10.70
CA TYR A 35 5.11 2.29 11.44
C TYR A 35 4.28 1.25 12.20
N PHE A 36 3.18 1.65 12.83
CA PHE A 36 2.40 0.78 13.73
C PHE A 36 1.56 -0.29 13.02
N GLN A 37 1.38 -0.18 11.70
CA GLN A 37 0.78 -1.25 10.87
C GLN A 37 1.83 -2.06 10.10
N ASN A 38 3.12 -1.75 10.27
CA ASN A 38 4.17 -2.29 9.43
C ASN A 38 5.46 -2.57 10.22
N ALA A 39 6.48 -1.72 10.08
CA ALA A 39 7.81 -1.93 10.65
C ALA A 39 7.82 -2.25 12.15
N GLU A 40 7.03 -1.54 12.96
CA GLU A 40 6.98 -1.72 14.41
C GLU A 40 6.55 -3.15 14.79
N VAL A 41 5.63 -3.73 14.03
CA VAL A 41 5.03 -5.06 14.30
C VAL A 41 6.01 -6.17 13.95
N THR A 42 6.82 -5.97 12.91
CA THR A 42 7.80 -6.97 12.45
C THR A 42 9.14 -6.87 13.15
N ALA A 43 9.53 -5.70 13.65
CA ALA A 43 10.84 -5.48 14.24
C ALA A 43 11.06 -6.32 15.52
N GLY A 44 10.04 -6.44 16.37
CA GLY A 44 10.15 -7.26 17.58
C GLY A 44 10.41 -8.73 17.25
N PRO A 45 9.53 -9.40 16.50
CA PRO A 45 9.71 -10.80 16.15
C PRO A 45 10.94 -11.12 15.30
N VAL A 46 11.39 -10.22 14.41
CA VAL A 46 12.52 -10.48 13.50
C VAL A 46 13.86 -10.08 14.13
N LEU A 47 13.91 -8.95 14.86
CA LEU A 47 15.15 -8.38 15.38
C LEU A 47 15.33 -8.60 16.89
N GLY A 48 14.28 -8.97 17.63
CA GLY A 48 14.30 -9.06 19.09
C GLY A 48 14.30 -7.68 19.76
N TRP A 49 13.71 -6.68 19.11
CA TRP A 49 13.66 -5.31 19.60
C TRP A 49 12.38 -5.02 20.38
N HIS A 50 12.49 -4.10 21.33
CA HIS A 50 11.34 -3.59 22.06
C HIS A 50 10.46 -2.76 21.12
N THR A 51 9.21 -3.17 20.99
CA THR A 51 8.22 -2.62 20.07
C THR A 51 6.89 -2.39 20.78
N LEU A 52 6.04 -1.59 20.17
CA LEU A 52 4.67 -1.36 20.63
C LEU A 52 3.66 -1.91 19.62
N SER A 53 3.00 -2.98 20.00
CA SER A 53 1.82 -3.47 19.30
C SER A 53 0.60 -2.63 19.67
N THR A 54 -0.10 -2.12 18.65
CA THR A 54 -1.38 -1.44 18.83
C THR A 54 -2.53 -2.46 18.98
N TRP A 55 -3.72 -1.96 19.30
CA TRP A 55 -4.93 -2.77 19.44
C TRP A 55 -5.25 -3.64 18.21
N GLU A 56 -4.83 -3.22 17.00
CA GLU A 56 -5.05 -3.96 15.75
C GLU A 56 -4.36 -5.34 15.75
N TRP A 57 -3.34 -5.49 16.61
CA TRP A 57 -2.50 -6.68 16.78
C TRP A 57 -2.74 -7.38 18.12
N ASP A 58 -3.81 -7.03 18.85
CA ASP A 58 -4.16 -7.72 20.09
C ASP A 58 -4.56 -9.17 19.78
N SER A 59 -3.94 -10.13 20.47
CA SER A 59 -4.24 -11.55 20.30
C SER A 59 -5.67 -11.91 20.72
N LYS A 60 -6.32 -11.12 21.57
CA LYS A 60 -7.73 -11.32 21.94
C LYS A 60 -8.66 -11.07 20.76
N PHE A 61 -8.37 -10.05 19.95
CA PHE A 61 -9.21 -9.68 18.80
C PHE A 61 -8.35 -9.21 17.61
N PRO A 62 -7.66 -10.13 16.93
CA PRO A 62 -6.69 -9.80 15.89
C PRO A 62 -7.38 -9.26 14.64
N CYS A 63 -7.05 -8.03 14.26
CA CYS A 63 -7.70 -7.29 13.17
C CYS A 63 -6.83 -7.09 11.93
N ARG A 64 -5.53 -7.41 12.01
CA ARG A 64 -4.57 -7.24 10.91
C ARG A 64 -3.82 -8.53 10.65
N SER A 65 -3.65 -8.86 9.38
CA SER A 65 -2.81 -9.99 8.98
C SER A 65 -1.33 -9.66 9.10
N ILE A 66 -0.54 -10.64 9.53
CA ILE A 66 0.92 -10.49 9.68
C ILE A 66 1.68 -10.58 8.34
N ILE A 67 1.11 -11.24 7.33
CA ILE A 67 1.82 -11.49 6.07
C ILE A 67 2.12 -10.19 5.29
N PRO A 68 1.18 -9.25 5.09
CA PRO A 68 1.49 -7.99 4.41
C PRO A 68 2.66 -7.18 5.02
N PRO A 69 2.70 -6.91 6.33
CA PRO A 69 3.87 -6.23 6.91
C PRO A 69 5.11 -7.12 6.93
N PHE A 70 4.98 -8.45 7.10
CA PHE A 70 6.13 -9.33 6.98
C PHE A 70 6.78 -9.25 5.58
N LEU A 71 6.00 -9.27 4.50
CA LEU A 71 6.54 -9.12 3.14
C LEU A 71 7.17 -7.75 2.90
N THR A 72 6.62 -6.70 3.50
CA THR A 72 7.03 -5.32 3.18
C THR A 72 8.11 -4.74 4.10
N THR A 73 8.22 -5.18 5.35
CA THR A 73 9.30 -4.78 6.28
C THR A 73 9.97 -5.95 6.99
N GLY A 74 9.24 -7.02 7.32
CA GLY A 74 9.80 -8.18 8.04
C GLY A 74 10.91 -8.90 7.27
N LEU A 75 10.66 -9.29 6.02
CA LEU A 75 11.64 -9.91 5.13
C LEU A 75 12.83 -8.98 4.86
N PRO A 76 12.63 -7.68 4.53
CA PRO A 76 13.72 -6.70 4.51
C PRO A 76 14.57 -6.67 5.79
N PHE A 77 13.95 -6.72 6.97
CA PHE A 77 14.67 -6.74 8.25
C PHE A 77 15.45 -8.04 8.44
N ALA A 78 14.89 -9.17 8.03
CA ALA A 78 15.57 -10.45 8.12
C ALA A 78 16.82 -10.50 7.22
N ILE A 79 16.72 -9.96 6.00
CA ILE A 79 17.87 -9.79 5.09
C ILE A 79 18.97 -8.98 5.79
N VAL A 80 18.63 -7.81 6.36
CA VAL A 80 19.60 -6.99 7.10
C VAL A 80 20.18 -7.75 8.29
N ASN A 81 19.35 -8.45 9.06
CA ASN A 81 19.78 -9.20 10.24
C ASN A 81 20.71 -10.38 9.90
N HIS A 82 20.53 -10.99 8.73
CA HIS A 82 21.37 -12.08 8.25
C HIS A 82 22.72 -11.58 7.71
N PHE A 83 22.72 -10.52 6.90
CA PHE A 83 23.93 -10.06 6.20
C PHE A 83 24.74 -8.99 6.93
N ILE A 84 24.13 -8.23 7.85
CA ILE A 84 24.80 -7.12 8.54
C ILE A 84 25.02 -7.50 10.00
N PRO A 85 26.28 -7.54 10.47
CA PRO A 85 26.56 -7.81 11.87
C PRO A 85 25.87 -6.78 12.79
N ARG A 86 25.11 -7.24 13.79
CA ARG A 86 24.45 -6.36 14.77
C ARG A 86 25.41 -5.45 15.53
N LYS A 87 26.67 -5.86 15.63
CA LYS A 87 27.76 -5.10 16.26
C LYS A 87 28.33 -3.98 15.38
N SER A 88 27.85 -3.81 14.15
CA SER A 88 28.25 -2.71 13.25
C SER A 88 27.36 -1.49 13.48
N PRO A 89 27.77 -0.49 14.28
CA PRO A 89 27.00 0.73 14.45
C PRO A 89 27.04 1.61 13.17
N PRO A 90 25.95 2.32 12.82
CA PRO A 90 24.61 2.23 13.39
C PRO A 90 23.75 1.16 12.69
N PHE A 91 23.57 -0.01 13.31
CA PHE A 91 22.71 -1.08 12.77
C PHE A 91 21.24 -0.64 12.61
N PHE A 92 20.74 0.23 13.49
CA PHE A 92 19.39 0.81 13.39
C PHE A 92 19.16 1.61 12.09
N LEU A 93 20.22 2.27 11.58
CA LEU A 93 20.13 3.03 10.34
C LEU A 93 19.94 2.09 9.15
N HIS A 94 20.60 0.93 9.14
CA HIS A 94 20.42 -0.08 8.10
C HIS A 94 18.98 -0.61 8.08
N VAL A 95 18.38 -0.81 9.26
CA VAL A 95 16.97 -1.20 9.41
C VAL A 95 16.04 -0.11 8.88
N PHE A 96 16.30 1.17 9.19
CA PHE A 96 15.53 2.27 8.60
C PHE A 96 15.70 2.38 7.08
N LEU A 97 16.92 2.21 6.56
CA LEU A 97 17.18 2.33 5.13
C LEU A 97 16.55 1.16 4.35
N ILE A 98 16.56 -0.06 4.87
CA ILE A 98 16.00 -1.21 4.15
C ILE A 98 14.47 -1.14 4.06
N GLN A 99 13.76 -0.66 5.08
CA GLN A 99 12.32 -0.42 4.96
C GLN A 99 12.00 0.67 3.93
N ARG A 100 12.82 1.74 3.85
CA ARG A 100 12.66 2.78 2.82
C ARG A 100 12.95 2.22 1.42
N ALA A 101 13.98 1.40 1.30
CA ALA A 101 14.33 0.72 0.06
C ALA A 101 13.19 -0.20 -0.42
N SER A 102 12.60 -0.99 0.47
CA SER A 102 11.47 -1.87 0.16
C SER A 102 10.31 -1.11 -0.49
N PHE A 103 9.93 0.05 0.05
CA PHE A 103 8.85 0.86 -0.50
C PHE A 103 9.26 1.67 -1.74
N PHE A 104 10.52 2.08 -1.84
CA PHE A 104 11.06 2.64 -3.08
C PHE A 104 10.98 1.63 -4.24
N PHE A 105 11.48 0.40 -4.05
CA PHE A 105 11.42 -0.64 -5.09
C PHE A 105 9.97 -1.03 -5.41
N SER A 106 9.11 -1.13 -4.38
CA SER A 106 7.68 -1.34 -4.58
C SER A 106 7.02 -0.22 -5.39
N SER A 107 7.48 1.03 -5.25
CA SER A 107 6.98 2.16 -6.06
C SER A 107 7.28 1.99 -7.56
N LEU A 108 8.36 1.30 -7.94
CA LEU A 108 8.70 1.04 -9.34
C LEU A 108 7.71 0.07 -10.00
N LEU A 109 7.06 -0.79 -9.21
CA LEU A 109 5.98 -1.65 -9.71
C LEU A 109 4.77 -0.83 -10.18
N LEU A 110 4.55 0.36 -9.63
CA LEU A 110 3.52 1.28 -10.12
C LEU A 110 3.87 1.87 -11.48
N ASP A 111 5.14 2.20 -11.72
CA ASP A 111 5.62 2.65 -13.04
C ASP A 111 5.47 1.52 -14.08
N TYR A 112 5.88 0.30 -13.72
CA TYR A 112 5.65 -0.90 -14.52
C TYR A 112 4.16 -1.11 -14.81
N ALA A 113 3.31 -1.03 -13.78
CA ALA A 113 1.89 -1.25 -13.95
C ALA A 113 1.26 -0.20 -14.87
N LEU A 114 1.57 1.08 -14.66
CA LEU A 114 1.10 2.17 -15.51
C LEU A 114 1.48 1.94 -16.97
N THR A 115 2.73 1.58 -17.27
CA THR A 115 3.16 1.35 -18.66
C THR A 115 2.45 0.18 -19.33
N ASN A 116 2.11 -0.88 -18.58
CA ASN A 116 1.35 -2.02 -19.09
C ASN A 116 -0.14 -1.71 -19.25
N LEU A 117 -0.71 -0.84 -18.41
CA LEU A 117 -2.12 -0.45 -18.49
C LEU A 117 -2.40 0.44 -19.71
N LEU A 118 -1.47 1.31 -20.08
CA LEU A 118 -1.62 2.19 -21.24
C LEU A 118 -1.71 1.40 -22.56
N SER A 119 -2.81 1.56 -23.29
CA SER A 119 -3.03 0.91 -24.59
C SER A 119 -2.28 1.57 -25.75
N SER A 120 -1.77 2.79 -25.57
CA SER A 120 -1.10 3.53 -26.65
C SER A 120 0.26 2.91 -26.99
N PRO A 121 0.55 2.60 -28.26
CA PRO A 121 1.88 2.16 -28.70
C PRO A 121 2.90 3.31 -28.74
N ILE A 122 2.43 4.56 -28.63
CA ILE A 122 3.25 5.76 -28.81
C ILE A 122 4.13 6.00 -27.56
N PRO A 123 5.47 5.97 -27.68
CA PRO A 123 6.39 6.13 -26.55
C PRO A 123 6.22 7.46 -25.79
N LEU A 124 5.80 8.51 -26.50
CA LEU A 124 5.57 9.84 -25.93
C LEU A 124 4.43 9.85 -24.91
N HIS A 125 3.31 9.19 -25.19
CA HIS A 125 2.18 9.14 -24.25
C HIS A 125 2.52 8.35 -22.99
N ARG A 126 3.25 7.23 -23.15
CA ARG A 126 3.76 6.45 -22.01
C ARG A 126 4.69 7.29 -21.13
N THR A 127 5.64 8.00 -21.74
CA THR A 127 6.60 8.81 -20.99
C THR A 127 5.92 10.01 -20.30
N LYS A 128 4.95 10.67 -20.94
CA LYS A 128 4.16 11.74 -20.32
C LYS A 128 3.37 11.25 -19.11
N SER A 129 2.75 10.06 -19.21
CA SER A 129 2.00 9.45 -18.11
C SER A 129 2.92 9.08 -16.94
N LEU A 130 4.11 8.55 -17.24
CA LEU A 130 5.14 8.28 -16.24
C LEU A 130 5.62 9.56 -15.53
N VAL A 131 5.83 10.66 -16.26
CA VAL A 131 6.17 11.96 -15.64
C VAL A 131 5.04 12.48 -14.78
N LEU A 132 3.79 12.31 -15.21
CA LEU A 132 2.62 12.69 -14.42
C LEU A 132 2.56 11.88 -13.10
N LEU A 133 2.73 10.56 -13.16
CA LEU A 133 2.82 9.72 -11.96
C LEU A 133 4.01 10.14 -11.08
N ALA A 134 5.20 10.24 -11.66
CA ALA A 134 6.45 10.53 -10.96
C ALA A 134 6.52 11.93 -10.33
N SER A 135 5.68 12.87 -10.79
CA SER A 135 5.58 14.22 -10.21
C SER A 135 4.45 14.36 -9.19
N SER A 136 3.68 13.30 -8.92
CA SER A 136 2.66 13.29 -7.88
C SER A 136 3.29 13.25 -6.48
N HIS A 137 2.89 14.16 -5.60
CA HIS A 137 3.31 14.14 -4.20
C HIS A 137 2.90 12.84 -3.51
N THR A 138 1.79 12.21 -3.89
CA THR A 138 1.38 10.93 -3.29
C THR A 138 2.40 9.84 -3.58
N LEU A 139 2.96 9.82 -4.80
CA LEU A 139 4.06 8.91 -5.12
C LEU A 139 5.36 9.30 -4.42
N LEU A 140 5.67 10.60 -4.38
CA LEU A 140 6.93 11.12 -3.80
C LEU A 140 6.93 11.16 -2.26
N THR A 141 5.80 10.90 -1.61
CA THR A 141 5.68 10.92 -0.15
C THR A 141 5.08 9.62 0.37
N PHE A 142 3.77 9.42 0.28
CA PHE A 142 3.08 8.25 0.81
C PHE A 142 3.62 6.93 0.25
N GLN A 143 3.83 6.80 -1.06
CA GLN A 143 4.26 5.53 -1.66
C GLN A 143 5.68 5.10 -1.29
N LEU A 144 6.52 6.03 -0.80
CA LEU A 144 7.88 5.74 -0.33
C LEU A 144 7.93 5.37 1.15
N ARG A 145 6.77 5.34 1.80
CA ARG A 145 6.61 5.13 3.24
C ARG A 145 5.89 3.82 3.51
N PRO A 146 6.17 3.15 4.64
CA PRO A 146 5.65 1.82 4.94
C PRO A 146 4.14 1.71 5.25
N PHE A 147 3.29 2.46 4.54
CA PHE A 147 1.85 2.36 4.68
C PHE A 147 1.30 1.07 4.08
N SER A 148 0.37 0.45 4.82
CA SER A 148 -0.48 -0.63 4.29
C SER A 148 -1.25 -0.16 3.03
N ASN A 149 -1.65 1.10 2.96
CA ASN A 149 -2.28 1.72 1.79
C ASN A 149 -1.37 1.79 0.55
N SER A 150 -0.07 1.97 0.75
CA SER A 150 0.91 1.98 -0.34
C SER A 150 1.12 0.58 -0.90
N PHE A 151 1.10 -0.45 -0.04
CA PHE A 151 1.10 -1.83 -0.50
C PHE A 151 -0.22 -2.19 -1.21
N GLU A 152 -1.36 -1.77 -0.66
CA GLU A 152 -2.70 -1.90 -1.28
C GLU A 152 -2.73 -1.29 -2.71
N ALA A 153 -2.08 -0.13 -2.91
CA ALA A 153 -1.97 0.52 -4.21
C ALA A 153 -1.18 -0.30 -5.23
N VAL A 154 -0.08 -0.93 -4.80
CA VAL A 154 0.71 -1.83 -5.66
C VAL A 154 -0.11 -3.06 -6.04
N LEU A 155 -0.77 -3.70 -5.06
CA LEU A 155 -1.63 -4.85 -5.31
C LEU A 155 -2.75 -4.50 -6.30
N LEU A 156 -3.41 -3.34 -6.15
CA LEU A 156 -4.47 -2.92 -7.07
C LEU A 156 -3.92 -2.70 -8.48
N ALA A 157 -2.77 -2.03 -8.62
CA ALA A 157 -2.15 -1.80 -9.91
C ALA A 157 -1.78 -3.12 -10.61
N LEU A 158 -1.24 -4.10 -9.87
CA LEU A 158 -0.92 -5.43 -10.40
C LEU A 158 -2.17 -6.26 -10.73
N VAL A 159 -3.26 -6.12 -9.96
CA VAL A 159 -4.57 -6.71 -10.29
C VAL A 159 -5.07 -6.18 -11.63
N LEU A 160 -5.02 -4.87 -11.86
CA LEU A 160 -5.46 -4.28 -13.12
C LEU A 160 -4.60 -4.74 -14.31
N VAL A 161 -3.28 -4.84 -14.14
CA VAL A 161 -2.37 -5.36 -15.19
C VAL A 161 -2.66 -6.82 -15.49
N SER A 162 -2.82 -7.64 -14.45
CA SER A 162 -3.10 -9.07 -14.59
C SER A 162 -4.46 -9.30 -15.22
N PHE A 163 -5.46 -8.50 -14.86
CA PHE A 163 -6.77 -8.52 -15.49
C PHE A 163 -6.68 -8.22 -16.99
N LYS A 164 -5.99 -7.14 -17.39
CA LYS A 164 -5.79 -6.80 -18.80
C LYS A 164 -5.14 -7.96 -19.57
N LYS A 165 -4.04 -8.52 -19.04
CA LYS A 165 -3.34 -9.64 -19.67
C LYS A 165 -4.15 -10.94 -19.71
N ALA A 166 -4.97 -11.21 -18.69
CA ALA A 166 -5.86 -12.36 -18.67
C ALA A 166 -6.94 -12.28 -19.77
N VAL A 167 -7.45 -11.06 -20.02
CA VAL A 167 -8.39 -10.82 -21.13
C VAL A 167 -7.70 -10.97 -22.49
N ASP A 168 -6.42 -10.61 -22.60
CA ASP A 168 -5.57 -10.82 -23.79
C ASP A 168 -5.08 -12.29 -23.93
N ASP A 169 -5.86 -13.26 -23.43
CA ASP A 169 -5.68 -14.72 -23.45
C ASP A 169 -4.41 -15.28 -22.75
N GLN A 170 -3.82 -14.53 -21.81
CA GLN A 170 -2.74 -15.07 -20.96
C GLN A 170 -3.29 -15.70 -19.67
N ARG A 171 -3.85 -16.91 -19.79
CA ARG A 171 -4.67 -17.56 -18.75
C ARG A 171 -4.03 -17.73 -17.36
N TRP A 172 -2.70 -17.86 -17.27
CA TRP A 172 -2.00 -17.95 -15.98
C TRP A 172 -2.21 -16.69 -15.12
N HIS A 173 -2.49 -15.54 -15.74
CA HIS A 173 -2.82 -14.31 -15.03
C HIS A 173 -4.10 -14.40 -14.22
N LEU A 174 -5.01 -15.35 -14.51
CA LEU A 174 -6.18 -15.60 -13.66
C LEU A 174 -5.78 -16.14 -12.28
N CYS A 175 -4.73 -16.95 -12.22
CA CYS A 175 -4.20 -17.48 -10.96
C CYS A 175 -3.48 -16.39 -10.17
N LEU A 176 -2.66 -15.57 -10.86
CA LEU A 176 -2.04 -14.40 -10.24
C LEU A 176 -3.09 -13.42 -9.72
N LEU A 177 -4.17 -13.18 -10.48
CA LEU A 177 -5.28 -12.32 -10.06
C LEU A 177 -5.94 -12.84 -8.77
N ALA A 178 -6.19 -14.15 -8.68
CA ALA A 178 -6.73 -14.78 -7.48
C ALA A 178 -5.83 -14.56 -6.26
N ILE A 179 -4.52 -14.79 -6.40
CA ILE A 179 -3.54 -14.60 -5.32
C ILE A 179 -3.49 -13.12 -4.89
N LEU A 180 -3.36 -12.20 -5.86
CA LEU A 180 -3.31 -10.76 -5.58
C LEU A 180 -4.60 -10.24 -4.94
N PHE A 181 -5.75 -10.77 -5.34
CA PHE A 181 -7.04 -10.39 -4.76
C PHE A 181 -7.11 -10.79 -3.29
N VAL A 182 -6.79 -12.05 -2.97
CA VAL A 182 -6.78 -12.53 -1.57
C VAL A 182 -5.78 -11.75 -0.73
N LEU A 183 -4.55 -11.53 -1.23
CA LEU A 183 -3.54 -10.71 -0.55
C LEU A 183 -4.02 -9.27 -0.31
N GLY A 184 -4.73 -8.68 -1.27
CA GLY A 184 -5.29 -7.33 -1.14
C GLY A 184 -6.35 -7.24 -0.04
N VAL A 185 -7.28 -8.20 0.00
CA VAL A 185 -8.31 -8.28 1.06
C VAL A 185 -7.69 -8.45 2.45
N TRP A 186 -6.64 -9.28 2.56
CA TRP A 186 -5.90 -9.49 3.82
C TRP A 186 -5.03 -8.29 4.21
N THR A 187 -4.58 -7.50 3.24
CA THR A 187 -3.89 -6.23 3.50
C THR A 187 -4.87 -5.21 4.08
N ARG A 188 -5.99 -4.98 3.38
CA ARG A 188 -7.08 -4.10 3.83
C ARG A 188 -8.41 -4.51 3.20
N ILE A 189 -9.48 -4.53 4.00
CA ILE A 189 -10.83 -4.82 3.50
C ILE A 189 -11.34 -3.78 2.46
N THR A 190 -10.80 -2.56 2.51
CA THR A 190 -11.06 -1.50 1.52
C THR A 190 -10.70 -1.91 0.09
N PHE A 191 -9.81 -2.90 -0.07
CA PHE A 191 -9.42 -3.45 -1.36
C PHE A 191 -10.60 -4.00 -2.17
N LEU A 192 -11.63 -4.53 -1.48
CA LEU A 192 -12.87 -5.00 -2.12
C LEU A 192 -13.56 -3.87 -2.89
N ALA A 193 -13.60 -2.67 -2.33
CA ALA A 193 -14.23 -1.52 -2.97
C ALA A 193 -13.50 -1.12 -4.27
N PHE A 194 -12.16 -1.19 -4.27
CA PHE A 194 -11.35 -0.85 -5.43
C PHE A 194 -11.44 -1.88 -6.55
N THR A 195 -11.50 -3.17 -6.20
CA THR A 195 -11.48 -4.28 -7.17
C THR A 195 -12.85 -4.71 -7.65
N LEU A 196 -13.93 -4.30 -6.98
CA LEU A 196 -15.31 -4.63 -7.36
C LEU A 196 -15.61 -4.44 -8.86
N PRO A 197 -15.25 -3.31 -9.51
CA PRO A 197 -15.48 -3.16 -10.95
C PRO A 197 -14.73 -4.23 -11.76
N THR A 198 -13.46 -4.46 -11.47
CA THR A 198 -12.62 -5.45 -12.17
C THR A 198 -13.16 -6.87 -11.99
N VAL A 199 -13.58 -7.23 -10.78
CA VAL A 199 -14.18 -8.55 -10.48
C VAL A 199 -15.48 -8.75 -11.25
N LEU A 200 -16.37 -7.74 -11.30
CA LEU A 200 -17.61 -7.82 -12.06
C LEU A 200 -17.36 -7.96 -13.57
N GLN A 201 -16.35 -7.27 -14.12
CA GLN A 201 -15.95 -7.45 -15.52
C GLN A 201 -15.40 -8.84 -15.78
N LEU A 202 -14.51 -9.31 -14.91
CA LEU A 202 -13.92 -10.64 -15.04
C LEU A 202 -15.00 -11.72 -14.99
N PHE A 203 -15.96 -11.60 -14.07
CA PHE A 203 -17.07 -12.52 -13.97
C PHE A 203 -17.87 -12.55 -15.29
N ARG A 204 -18.26 -11.38 -15.83
CA ARG A 204 -18.93 -11.31 -17.14
C ARG A 204 -18.10 -11.89 -18.27
N TRP A 205 -16.81 -11.54 -18.35
CA TRP A 205 -15.88 -12.07 -19.36
C TRP A 205 -15.73 -13.60 -19.26
N SER A 206 -15.73 -14.15 -18.04
CA SER A 206 -15.63 -15.59 -17.81
C SER A 206 -16.84 -16.34 -18.36
N LEU A 207 -18.02 -15.73 -18.35
CA LEU A 207 -19.27 -16.34 -18.79
C LEU A 207 -19.45 -16.31 -20.32
N VAL A 208 -18.78 -15.40 -21.04
CA VAL A 208 -18.98 -15.18 -22.48
C VAL A 208 -17.95 -15.94 -23.31
N SER A 209 -18.38 -16.56 -24.41
CA SER A 209 -17.51 -17.32 -25.32
C SER A 209 -16.54 -16.42 -26.08
N PRO A 210 -15.25 -16.77 -26.22
CA PRO A 210 -14.29 -16.01 -27.03
C PRO A 210 -14.71 -15.87 -28.50
N SER A 211 -15.43 -16.88 -29.02
CA SER A 211 -15.85 -16.96 -30.43
C SER A 211 -17.12 -16.17 -30.76
N SER A 212 -17.95 -15.82 -29.77
CA SER A 212 -19.16 -15.03 -30.00
C SER A 212 -19.59 -14.33 -28.69
N PRO A 213 -19.65 -12.98 -28.66
CA PRO A 213 -20.07 -12.22 -27.49
C PRO A 213 -21.52 -12.48 -27.04
N GLN A 214 -22.35 -13.06 -27.90
CA GLN A 214 -23.75 -13.37 -27.63
C GLN A 214 -23.95 -14.78 -27.06
N LYS A 215 -22.92 -15.64 -27.12
CA LYS A 215 -23.00 -17.04 -26.67
C LYS A 215 -22.30 -17.22 -25.32
N THR A 216 -22.99 -17.82 -24.36
CA THR A 216 -22.40 -18.17 -23.07
C THR A 216 -21.47 -19.38 -23.21
N ARG A 217 -20.40 -19.43 -22.41
CA ARG A 217 -19.55 -20.62 -22.31
C ARG A 217 -20.39 -21.78 -21.75
N THR A 218 -20.05 -23.01 -22.17
CA THR A 218 -20.61 -24.20 -21.53
C THR A 218 -20.13 -24.28 -20.08
N LEU A 219 -20.92 -24.92 -19.21
CA LEU A 219 -20.56 -25.09 -17.80
C LEU A 219 -19.20 -25.77 -17.65
N GLN A 220 -18.92 -26.80 -18.46
CA GLN A 220 -17.64 -27.52 -18.44
C GLN A 220 -16.46 -26.61 -18.80
N SER A 221 -16.58 -25.76 -19.84
CA SER A 221 -15.53 -24.81 -20.21
C SER A 221 -15.34 -23.71 -19.16
N TRP A 222 -16.42 -23.29 -18.50
CA TRP A 222 -16.34 -22.33 -17.41
C TRP A 222 -15.63 -22.93 -16.18
N LEU A 223 -16.00 -24.16 -15.77
CA LEU A 223 -15.35 -24.87 -14.67
C LEU A 223 -13.87 -25.10 -14.93
N HIS A 224 -13.48 -25.47 -16.16
CA HIS A 224 -12.07 -25.63 -16.51
C HIS A 224 -11.30 -24.29 -16.46
N LEU A 225 -11.94 -23.17 -16.79
CA LEU A 225 -11.32 -21.84 -16.70
C LEU A 225 -11.11 -21.41 -15.23
N THR A 226 -12.09 -21.71 -14.37
CA THR A 226 -12.14 -21.18 -13.01
C THR A 226 -11.55 -22.11 -11.95
N SER A 227 -11.39 -23.41 -12.24
CA SER A 227 -10.88 -24.40 -11.28
C SER A 227 -9.51 -24.04 -10.72
N LEU A 228 -8.53 -23.74 -11.58
CA LEU A 228 -7.17 -23.42 -11.13
C LEU A 228 -7.12 -22.09 -10.34
N PRO A 229 -7.72 -20.98 -10.80
CA PRO A 229 -7.84 -19.76 -9.98
C PRO A 229 -8.58 -19.96 -8.65
N ALA A 230 -9.62 -20.81 -8.62
CA ALA A 230 -10.34 -21.15 -7.39
C ALA A 230 -9.43 -21.90 -6.42
N THR A 231 -8.64 -22.87 -6.90
CA THR A 231 -7.62 -23.55 -6.10
C THR A 231 -6.58 -22.57 -5.56
N CYS A 232 -6.06 -21.65 -6.38
CA CYS A 232 -5.14 -20.62 -5.92
C CYS A 232 -5.77 -19.72 -4.84
N THR A 233 -7.05 -19.36 -4.98
CA THR A 233 -7.80 -18.58 -3.99
C THR A 233 -7.86 -19.32 -2.65
N ILE A 234 -8.24 -20.60 -2.69
CA ILE A 234 -8.36 -21.44 -1.49
C ILE A 234 -6.99 -21.61 -0.81
N LEU A 235 -5.96 -22.00 -1.56
CA LEU A 235 -4.63 -22.21 -0.99
C LEU A 235 -4.04 -20.93 -0.40
N THR A 236 -4.20 -19.79 -1.07
CA THR A 236 -3.72 -18.49 -0.55
C THR A 236 -4.48 -18.11 0.72
N THR A 237 -5.81 -18.31 0.74
CA THR A 237 -6.64 -18.02 1.92
C THR A 237 -6.23 -18.89 3.10
N LEU A 238 -6.06 -20.19 2.88
CA LEU A 238 -5.62 -21.12 3.92
C LEU A 238 -4.23 -20.77 4.44
N LEU A 239 -3.30 -20.39 3.57
CA LEU A 239 -1.96 -19.96 3.97
C LEU A 239 -2.02 -18.72 4.88
N LEU A 240 -2.81 -17.72 4.51
CA LEU A 240 -2.93 -16.48 5.29
C LEU A 240 -3.63 -16.72 6.63
N VAL A 241 -4.72 -17.49 6.65
CA VAL A 241 -5.43 -17.89 7.88
C VAL A 241 -4.52 -18.69 8.79
N ALA A 242 -3.76 -19.66 8.25
CA ALA A 242 -2.80 -20.44 9.03
C ALA A 242 -1.69 -19.55 9.61
N SER A 243 -1.14 -18.64 8.79
CA SER A 243 -0.09 -17.72 9.20
C SER A 243 -0.56 -16.78 10.32
N ASP A 244 -1.74 -16.19 10.17
CA ASP A 244 -2.34 -15.32 11.18
C ASP A 244 -2.63 -16.11 12.46
N THR A 245 -3.22 -17.31 12.35
CA THR A 245 -3.53 -18.16 13.50
C THR A 245 -2.27 -18.53 14.29
N LEU A 246 -1.20 -18.94 13.60
CA LEU A 246 0.07 -19.28 14.25
C LEU A 246 0.78 -18.05 14.85
N TYR A 247 0.58 -16.87 14.28
CA TYR A 247 1.15 -15.63 14.82
C TYR A 247 0.44 -15.19 16.11
N PHE A 248 -0.89 -15.26 16.16
CA PHE A 248 -1.68 -14.77 17.31
C PHE A 248 -1.93 -15.83 18.39
N ARG A 249 -1.79 -17.13 18.08
CA ARG A 249 -2.07 -18.24 19.01
C ARG A 249 -0.82 -19.06 19.26
N SER A 250 -0.40 -19.14 20.52
CA SER A 250 0.75 -19.96 20.93
C SER A 250 0.47 -21.46 20.87
N SER A 251 -0.79 -21.89 20.94
CA SER A 251 -1.21 -23.29 20.82
C SER A 251 -2.52 -23.37 20.04
N PRO A 252 -2.45 -23.41 18.70
CA PRO A 252 -3.64 -23.27 17.86
C PRO A 252 -4.54 -24.51 17.95
N SER A 253 -5.81 -24.31 18.27
CA SER A 253 -6.88 -25.30 18.08
C SER A 253 -7.74 -24.92 16.88
N ILE A 254 -8.53 -25.87 16.37
CA ILE A 254 -9.53 -25.63 15.31
C ILE A 254 -10.54 -24.54 15.72
N LYS A 255 -10.78 -24.37 17.02
CA LYS A 255 -11.67 -23.33 17.57
C LYS A 255 -11.05 -21.93 17.58
N ASP A 256 -9.73 -21.83 17.45
CA ASP A 256 -8.98 -20.59 17.61
C ASP A 256 -8.53 -19.97 16.27
N VAL A 257 -9.14 -20.41 15.16
CA VAL A 257 -8.83 -19.94 13.81
C VAL A 257 -9.02 -18.42 13.71
N VAL A 258 -7.98 -17.75 13.24
CA VAL A 258 -7.97 -16.29 13.07
C VAL A 258 -8.25 -15.93 11.61
N VAL A 259 -9.35 -15.19 11.38
CA VAL A 259 -9.68 -14.61 10.08
C VAL A 259 -9.72 -13.09 10.22
N THR A 260 -8.55 -12.47 10.03
CA THR A 260 -8.35 -11.04 10.31
C THR A 260 -9.29 -10.09 9.54
N PRO A 261 -9.66 -10.32 8.26
CA PRO A 261 -10.62 -9.43 7.58
C PRO A 261 -12.02 -9.47 8.18
N LEU A 262 -12.46 -10.64 8.67
CA LEU A 262 -13.77 -10.79 9.31
C LEU A 262 -13.79 -10.14 10.70
N ASN A 263 -12.72 -10.31 11.47
CA ASN A 263 -12.55 -9.63 12.75
C ASN A 263 -12.54 -8.11 12.56
N PHE A 264 -11.78 -7.62 11.59
CA PHE A 264 -11.75 -6.18 11.26
C PHE A 264 -13.14 -5.65 10.88
N LEU A 265 -13.90 -6.40 10.07
CA LEU A 265 -15.27 -6.03 9.73
C LEU A 265 -16.17 -5.98 10.97
N ALA A 266 -16.12 -7.01 11.82
CA ALA A 266 -16.88 -7.06 13.06
C ALA A 266 -16.52 -5.89 14.00
N TYR A 267 -15.25 -5.53 14.11
CA TYR A 267 -14.80 -4.36 14.87
C TYR A 267 -15.41 -3.06 14.36
N ASN A 268 -15.40 -2.85 13.05
CA ASN A 268 -15.87 -1.61 12.41
C ASN A 268 -17.39 -1.54 12.26
N LEU A 269 -18.12 -2.64 12.45
CA LEU A 269 -19.59 -2.64 12.52
C LEU A 269 -20.12 -2.27 13.91
N SER A 270 -19.29 -2.32 14.96
CA SER A 270 -19.68 -1.91 16.30
C SER A 270 -19.71 -0.39 16.44
N SER A 271 -20.88 0.16 16.82
CA SER A 271 -21.07 1.59 17.08
C SER A 271 -20.17 2.12 18.20
N ASP A 272 -19.90 1.29 19.22
CA ASP A 272 -19.10 1.68 20.38
C ASP A 272 -17.64 1.90 19.99
N ASN A 273 -17.11 1.02 19.12
CA ASN A 273 -15.76 1.17 18.58
C ASN A 273 -15.67 2.38 17.63
N LEU A 274 -16.70 2.60 16.81
CA LEU A 274 -16.78 3.76 15.91
C LEU A 274 -16.82 5.08 16.66
N SER A 275 -17.38 5.12 17.87
CA SER A 275 -17.43 6.34 18.70
C SER A 275 -16.05 6.79 19.21
N ALA A 276 -15.10 5.86 19.32
CA ALA A 276 -13.71 6.14 19.67
C ALA A 276 -12.88 6.65 18.47
N HIS A 277 -13.40 6.46 17.24
CA HIS A 277 -12.79 6.95 16.01
C HIS A 277 -13.53 8.20 15.53
N GLY A 278 -12.81 9.17 14.94
CA GLY A 278 -13.43 10.42 14.49
C GLY A 278 -14.53 10.17 13.46
N ILE A 279 -15.68 10.85 13.61
CA ILE A 279 -16.76 10.83 12.62
C ILE A 279 -16.52 11.96 11.62
N HIS A 280 -16.53 11.64 10.33
CA HIS A 280 -16.34 12.60 9.26
C HIS A 280 -17.60 12.80 8.41
N PRO A 281 -17.78 13.98 7.83
CA PRO A 281 -18.87 14.19 6.89
C PRO A 281 -18.65 13.36 5.62
N ARG A 282 -19.71 12.74 5.10
CA ARG A 282 -19.65 11.80 3.96
C ARG A 282 -19.05 12.40 2.69
N TYR A 283 -19.08 13.73 2.54
CA TYR A 283 -18.50 14.42 1.40
C TYR A 283 -16.98 14.61 1.47
N LEU A 284 -16.34 14.37 2.62
CA LEU A 284 -14.91 14.64 2.85
C LEU A 284 -14.02 13.87 1.87
N HIS A 285 -14.31 12.59 1.65
CA HIS A 285 -13.60 11.75 0.67
C HIS A 285 -13.62 12.34 -0.74
N ILE A 286 -14.78 12.80 -1.19
CA ILE A 286 -14.98 13.28 -2.57
C ILE A 286 -14.42 14.70 -2.74
N LEU A 287 -14.71 15.60 -1.82
CA LEU A 287 -14.45 17.04 -1.99
C LEU A 287 -13.07 17.49 -1.49
N VAL A 288 -12.47 16.76 -0.55
CA VAL A 288 -11.20 17.16 0.08
C VAL A 288 -10.12 16.11 -0.15
N ASN A 289 -10.37 14.87 0.28
CA ASN A 289 -9.33 13.85 0.29
C ASN A 289 -8.92 13.42 -1.13
N LEU A 290 -9.88 13.27 -2.04
CA LEU A 290 -9.57 12.86 -3.42
C LEU A 290 -8.77 13.95 -4.17
N PRO A 291 -9.16 15.25 -4.15
CA PRO A 291 -8.31 16.31 -4.68
C PRO A 291 -6.95 16.42 -4.00
N LEU A 292 -6.88 16.17 -2.68
CA LEU A 292 -5.63 16.19 -1.94
C LEU A 292 -4.67 15.11 -2.44
N ILE A 293 -5.11 13.85 -2.53
CA ILE A 293 -4.27 12.70 -2.90
C ILE A 293 -3.95 12.67 -4.39
N ILE A 294 -4.98 12.80 -5.23
CA ILE A 294 -4.83 12.64 -6.68
C ILE A 294 -4.38 13.93 -7.33
N GLY A 295 -4.69 15.08 -6.75
CA GLY A 295 -4.44 16.42 -7.30
C GLY A 295 -5.68 16.99 -8.00
N PRO A 296 -6.02 18.27 -7.78
CA PRO A 296 -7.30 18.86 -8.22
C PRO A 296 -7.49 18.82 -9.75
N GLY A 297 -6.41 19.02 -10.52
CA GLY A 297 -6.45 18.93 -11.98
C GLY A 297 -6.76 17.53 -12.50
N LEU A 298 -6.24 16.49 -11.84
CA LEU A 298 -6.52 15.09 -12.21
C LEU A 298 -7.92 14.64 -11.82
N VAL A 299 -8.52 15.20 -10.76
CA VAL A 299 -9.93 14.88 -10.43
C VAL A 299 -10.85 15.36 -11.54
N VAL A 300 -10.70 16.60 -12.01
CA VAL A 300 -11.54 17.16 -13.09
C VAL A 300 -11.38 16.37 -14.40
N LEU A 301 -10.13 16.06 -14.77
CA LEU A 301 -9.84 15.29 -15.98
C LEU A 301 -10.28 13.83 -15.83
N GLY A 302 -10.09 13.24 -14.64
CA GLY A 302 -10.55 11.90 -14.29
C GLY A 302 -12.05 11.77 -14.39
N CYS A 303 -12.85 12.74 -13.94
CA CYS A 303 -14.31 12.75 -14.10
C CYS A 303 -14.78 12.91 -15.56
N ARG A 304 -13.95 13.51 -16.43
CA ARG A 304 -14.23 13.62 -17.88
C ARG A 304 -13.81 12.34 -18.61
N ALA A 305 -12.62 11.83 -18.33
CA ALA A 305 -12.08 10.59 -18.89
C ALA A 305 -12.85 9.37 -18.41
N SER A 306 -13.29 9.34 -17.15
CA SER A 306 -14.14 8.27 -16.62
C SER A 306 -15.44 8.22 -17.41
N ARG A 307 -16.08 9.33 -17.79
CA ARG A 307 -17.27 9.28 -18.67
C ARG A 307 -17.01 8.63 -20.04
N VAL A 308 -15.78 8.66 -20.55
CA VAL A 308 -15.38 8.05 -21.83
C VAL A 308 -14.95 6.59 -21.64
N TRP A 309 -14.12 6.29 -20.63
CA TRP A 309 -13.71 4.93 -20.30
C TRP A 309 -14.83 4.10 -19.66
N LEU A 310 -15.77 4.72 -18.95
CA LEU A 310 -17.03 4.12 -18.55
C LEU A 310 -17.77 3.64 -19.78
N ARG A 311 -17.88 4.45 -20.85
CA ARG A 311 -18.50 3.99 -22.10
C ARG A 311 -17.72 2.90 -22.82
N VAL A 312 -16.38 2.88 -22.73
CA VAL A 312 -15.51 1.94 -23.48
C VAL A 312 -15.27 0.61 -22.73
N LEU A 313 -15.25 0.60 -21.39
CA LEU A 313 -15.08 -0.61 -20.58
C LEU A 313 -16.33 -1.07 -19.85
N PHE A 314 -17.40 -0.26 -19.81
CA PHE A 314 -18.63 -0.61 -19.11
C PHE A 314 -19.87 -0.02 -19.79
N ARG A 315 -20.55 -0.85 -20.57
CA ARG A 315 -21.95 -0.58 -20.90
C ARG A 315 -22.84 -0.49 -19.65
N GLU A 316 -22.44 -0.93 -18.43
CA GLU A 316 -23.35 -0.99 -17.26
C GLU A 316 -22.72 -0.93 -15.83
N THR A 317 -21.54 -0.37 -15.54
CA THR A 317 -21.19 -0.09 -14.13
C THR A 317 -20.42 1.21 -13.94
N LYS A 318 -20.89 2.02 -12.98
CA LYS A 318 -20.40 3.37 -12.68
C LYS A 318 -19.11 3.27 -11.85
N ALA A 319 -17.95 3.61 -12.44
CA ALA A 319 -16.65 3.77 -11.77
C ALA A 319 -16.63 4.79 -10.61
N GLY A 320 -17.75 5.43 -10.28
CA GLY A 320 -17.93 6.12 -9.00
C GLY A 320 -18.01 5.16 -7.79
N GLY A 321 -18.09 3.84 -8.00
CA GLY A 321 -18.30 2.83 -6.96
C GLY A 321 -17.31 2.89 -5.80
N ALA A 322 -15.99 2.83 -6.04
CA ALA A 322 -15.01 2.70 -4.96
C ALA A 322 -15.00 3.89 -3.99
N VAL A 323 -14.92 5.13 -4.52
CA VAL A 323 -14.94 6.35 -3.69
C VAL A 323 -16.29 6.49 -2.98
N THR A 324 -17.40 6.13 -3.64
CA THR A 324 -18.73 6.18 -3.02
C THR A 324 -18.86 5.17 -1.88
N ILE A 325 -18.40 3.93 -2.08
CA ILE A 325 -18.39 2.87 -1.06
C ILE A 325 -17.53 3.30 0.13
N LEU A 326 -16.35 3.86 -0.09
CA LEU A 326 -15.49 4.36 0.99
C LEU A 326 -16.08 5.59 1.68
N SER A 327 -16.81 6.43 0.94
CA SER A 327 -17.51 7.60 1.49
C SER A 327 -18.70 7.23 2.39
N MET A 328 -19.16 5.96 2.35
CA MET A 328 -20.16 5.45 3.28
C MET A 328 -19.57 5.18 4.67
N GLN A 329 -18.26 4.95 4.78
CA GLN A 329 -17.63 4.71 6.07
C GLN A 329 -17.59 6.00 6.90
N PRO A 330 -17.91 5.93 8.22
CA PRO A 330 -17.86 7.09 9.10
C PRO A 330 -16.44 7.66 9.24
N HIS A 331 -15.45 6.77 9.26
CA HIS A 331 -14.05 7.13 9.37
C HIS A 331 -13.44 7.36 7.99
N GLN A 332 -12.88 8.54 7.75
CA GLN A 332 -12.49 9.01 6.44
C GLN A 332 -11.13 9.68 6.45
N GLU A 333 -10.10 8.95 6.00
CA GLU A 333 -8.75 9.49 5.91
C GLU A 333 -8.26 9.61 4.48
N PRO A 334 -7.44 10.64 4.14
CA PRO A 334 -6.89 10.79 2.80
C PRO A 334 -6.12 9.57 2.32
N ARG A 335 -5.31 8.95 3.19
CA ARG A 335 -4.47 7.81 2.81
C ARG A 335 -5.25 6.61 2.25
N PHE A 336 -6.54 6.49 2.57
CA PHE A 336 -7.39 5.42 2.03
C PHE A 336 -7.56 5.52 0.52
N LEU A 337 -7.32 6.68 -0.10
CA LEU A 337 -7.50 6.89 -1.54
C LEU A 337 -6.20 6.72 -2.35
N ILE A 338 -5.06 6.43 -1.71
CA ILE A 338 -3.76 6.23 -2.40
C ILE A 338 -3.86 5.19 -3.54
N PRO A 339 -4.56 4.05 -3.39
CA PRO A 339 -4.68 3.06 -4.46
C PRO A 339 -5.25 3.60 -5.78
N LEU A 340 -6.00 4.69 -5.74
CA LEU A 340 -6.60 5.29 -6.93
C LEU A 340 -5.59 6.07 -7.80
N LEU A 341 -4.36 6.33 -7.33
CA LEU A 341 -3.39 7.14 -8.07
C LEU A 341 -3.09 6.58 -9.48
N VAL A 342 -2.67 5.32 -9.58
CA VAL A 342 -2.33 4.71 -10.88
C VAL A 342 -3.54 4.61 -11.81
N PRO A 343 -4.73 4.13 -11.37
CA PRO A 343 -5.94 4.15 -12.18
C PRO A 343 -6.27 5.54 -12.74
N PHE A 344 -6.22 6.59 -11.93
CA PHE A 344 -6.50 7.96 -12.39
C PHE A 344 -5.46 8.47 -13.39
N VAL A 345 -4.17 8.22 -13.16
CA VAL A 345 -3.12 8.60 -14.10
C VAL A 345 -3.26 7.84 -15.43
N ALA A 346 -3.57 6.54 -15.39
CA ALA A 346 -3.80 5.74 -16.59
C ALA A 346 -4.99 6.26 -17.42
N LEU A 347 -6.06 6.73 -16.76
CA LEU A 347 -7.22 7.34 -17.42
C LEU A 347 -6.91 8.68 -18.09
N VAL A 348 -6.05 9.50 -17.47
CA VAL A 348 -5.77 10.87 -17.93
C VAL A 348 -4.56 10.96 -18.87
N GLY A 349 -3.70 9.92 -18.93
CA GLY A 349 -2.42 9.94 -19.66
C GLY A 349 -2.44 10.37 -21.13
N ASN A 350 -3.62 10.38 -21.78
CA ASN A 350 -3.81 10.85 -23.16
C ASN A 350 -4.42 12.26 -23.30
N SER A 351 -4.89 12.88 -22.22
CA SER A 351 -5.61 14.16 -22.27
C SER A 351 -4.69 15.36 -22.14
N ILE A 352 -5.08 16.50 -22.74
CA ILE A 352 -4.42 17.79 -22.50
C ILE A 352 -4.59 18.13 -21.02
N PHE A 353 -3.49 18.06 -20.27
CA PHE A 353 -3.49 18.36 -18.85
C PHE A 353 -3.91 19.81 -18.59
N PHE A 354 -5.15 20.01 -18.16
CA PHE A 354 -5.69 21.29 -17.71
C PHE A 354 -5.16 21.59 -16.29
N GLY A 355 -4.66 22.80 -16.05
CA GLY A 355 -4.15 23.19 -14.73
C GLY A 355 -2.73 22.75 -14.41
N ARG A 356 -1.81 22.71 -15.40
CA ARG A 356 -0.38 22.36 -15.21
C ARG A 356 0.28 23.13 -14.07
N THR A 357 0.03 24.44 -14.00
CA THR A 357 0.57 25.30 -12.95
C THR A 357 0.08 24.89 -11.58
N THR A 358 -1.24 24.70 -11.42
CA THR A 358 -1.84 24.23 -10.16
C THR A 358 -1.28 22.86 -9.75
N TRP A 359 -1.12 21.93 -10.70
CA TRP A 359 -0.51 20.62 -10.43
C TRP A 359 0.92 20.71 -9.93
N ILE A 360 1.75 21.50 -10.62
CA ILE A 360 3.16 21.64 -10.25
C ILE A 360 3.25 22.28 -8.86
N ILE A 361 2.55 23.39 -8.63
CA ILE A 361 2.56 24.10 -7.35
C ILE A 361 2.02 23.20 -6.23
N SER A 362 0.85 22.57 -6.41
CA SER A 362 0.25 21.73 -5.37
C SER A 362 1.14 20.54 -5.03
N ASN A 363 1.72 19.86 -6.02
CA ASN A 363 2.58 18.72 -5.75
C ASN A 363 3.92 19.13 -5.14
N ILE A 364 4.51 20.27 -5.50
CA ILE A 364 5.70 20.78 -4.80
C ILE A 364 5.36 21.07 -3.34
N LEU A 365 4.31 21.85 -3.07
CA LEU A 365 3.91 22.22 -1.71
C LEU A 365 3.60 21.00 -0.85
N LEU A 366 2.81 20.05 -1.37
CA LEU A 366 2.45 18.84 -0.64
C LEU A 366 3.63 17.88 -0.48
N THR A 367 4.55 17.83 -1.45
CA THR A 367 5.79 17.04 -1.32
C THR A 367 6.68 17.61 -0.23
N LEU A 368 6.84 18.93 -0.14
CA LEU A 368 7.61 19.57 0.92
C LEU A 368 6.92 19.39 2.29
N LEU A 369 5.61 19.61 2.36
CA LEU A 369 4.84 19.47 3.58
C LEU A 369 4.93 18.03 4.11
N PHE A 370 4.52 17.02 3.34
CA PHE A 370 4.47 15.64 3.81
C PHE A 370 5.79 14.89 3.72
N GLY A 371 6.68 15.29 2.81
CA GLY A 371 8.00 14.69 2.65
C GLY A 371 9.00 15.14 3.70
N VAL A 372 8.90 16.40 4.17
CA VAL A 372 9.93 17.03 5.01
C VAL A 372 9.36 17.62 6.30
N PHE A 373 8.36 18.50 6.22
CA PHE A 373 7.99 19.35 7.37
C PHE A 373 7.03 18.71 8.37
N HIS A 374 6.02 17.98 7.90
CA HIS A 374 4.95 17.44 8.74
C HIS A 374 5.52 16.42 9.72
N GLN A 375 5.58 16.79 11.00
CA GLN A 375 6.19 16.00 12.08
C GLN A 375 7.64 15.58 11.76
N GLY A 376 8.36 16.38 10.96
CA GLY A 376 9.68 16.05 10.42
C GLY A 376 10.80 15.91 11.44
N GLY A 377 10.58 16.35 12.68
CA GLY A 377 11.56 16.25 13.76
C GLY A 377 11.55 14.90 14.49
N VAL A 378 10.48 14.10 14.37
CA VAL A 378 10.29 12.89 15.19
C VAL A 378 11.31 11.79 14.86
N ILE A 379 11.56 11.52 13.59
CA ILE A 379 12.54 10.49 13.19
C ILE A 379 13.98 10.94 13.46
N PRO A 380 14.39 12.17 13.08
CA PRO A 380 15.71 12.69 13.46
C PRO A 380 15.95 12.70 14.98
N SER A 381 14.95 13.05 15.79
CA SER A 381 15.10 13.03 17.25
C SER A 381 15.32 11.62 17.78
N LEU A 382 14.69 10.59 17.21
CA LEU A 382 14.95 9.19 17.60
C LEU A 382 16.37 8.75 17.27
N PHE A 383 16.90 9.14 16.11
CA PHE A 383 18.28 8.82 15.75
C PHE A 383 19.28 9.53 16.66
N HIS A 384 19.03 10.79 17.00
CA HIS A 384 19.87 11.51 17.96
C HIS A 384 19.75 10.93 19.39
N LEU A 385 18.56 10.53 19.81
CA LEU A 385 18.39 9.83 21.10
C LEU A 385 19.16 8.51 21.12
N ARG A 386 19.20 7.78 20.01
CA ARG A 386 19.97 6.54 19.93
C ARG A 386 21.46 6.78 20.10
N THR A 387 22.03 7.82 19.50
CA THR A 387 23.45 8.15 19.70
C THR A 387 23.75 8.50 21.17
N ILE A 388 22.85 9.26 21.81
CA ILE A 388 22.96 9.57 23.25
C ILE A 388 22.90 8.29 24.11
N LEU A 389 22.02 7.34 23.77
CA LEU A 389 21.87 6.09 24.51
C LEU A 389 23.12 5.20 24.39
N ASP A 390 23.71 5.10 23.19
CA ASP A 390 24.94 4.33 22.96
C ASP A 390 26.16 4.97 23.70
N GLU A 391 26.19 6.30 23.85
CA GLU A 391 27.22 7.00 24.65
C GLU A 391 27.00 6.84 26.16
N ARG A 392 25.75 6.79 26.62
CA ARG A 392 25.38 6.71 28.05
C ARG A 392 25.42 5.30 28.63
N THR A 393 25.63 4.26 27.82
CA THR A 393 25.71 2.86 28.26
C THR A 393 26.83 2.53 29.27
N ILE A 394 27.56 3.52 29.80
CA ILE A 394 28.59 3.37 30.86
C ILE A 394 28.00 3.51 32.29
N GLY A 395 26.71 3.83 32.48
CA GLY A 395 26.13 3.81 33.84
C GLY A 395 24.61 3.74 33.90
N SER A 396 24.09 2.70 34.58
CA SER A 396 22.67 2.43 34.87
C SER A 396 21.87 3.67 35.31
N LYS A 397 21.27 4.40 34.37
CA LYS A 397 20.30 5.45 34.65
C LYS A 397 19.04 5.21 33.82
N ASP A 398 17.90 5.13 34.49
CA ASP A 398 16.59 5.13 33.84
C ASP A 398 16.43 6.40 33.00
N VAL A 399 16.32 6.24 31.67
CA VAL A 399 16.10 7.36 30.74
C VAL A 399 14.61 7.47 30.45
N ARG A 400 13.99 8.58 30.86
CA ARG A 400 12.60 8.90 30.50
C ARG A 400 12.58 9.84 29.30
N ILE A 401 11.95 9.39 28.21
CA ILE A 401 11.79 10.16 26.97
C ILE A 401 10.34 10.61 26.86
N VAL A 402 10.10 11.92 26.75
CA VAL A 402 8.76 12.49 26.65
C VAL A 402 8.61 13.19 25.30
N TYR A 403 7.63 12.74 24.52
CA TYR A 403 7.17 13.42 23.31
C TYR A 403 5.84 14.13 23.62
N TRP A 404 5.72 15.39 23.19
CA TRP A 404 4.54 16.22 23.46
C TRP A 404 4.04 16.86 22.17
N LYS A 405 2.74 16.78 21.91
CA LYS A 405 2.07 17.32 20.70
C LYS A 405 2.70 16.83 19.37
N THR A 406 3.33 15.67 19.39
CA THR A 406 3.78 14.97 18.18
C THR A 406 2.97 13.70 17.99
N TYR A 407 3.10 13.08 16.82
CA TYR A 407 2.72 11.69 16.69
C TYR A 407 3.58 10.79 17.57
N MET A 408 3.03 9.65 17.95
CA MET A 408 3.73 8.66 18.74
C MET A 408 4.97 8.17 17.96
N PRO A 409 6.18 8.29 18.52
CA PRO A 409 7.39 7.81 17.87
C PRO A 409 7.39 6.27 17.78
N PRO A 410 7.81 5.69 16.64
CA PRO A 410 8.02 4.25 16.55
C PRO A 410 9.17 3.80 17.45
N ARG A 411 8.94 2.81 18.31
CA ARG A 411 9.94 2.38 19.30
C ARG A 411 11.03 1.52 18.66
N HIS A 412 10.72 0.81 17.58
CA HIS A 412 11.72 -0.03 16.90
C HIS A 412 12.94 0.76 16.41
N LEU A 413 12.79 2.05 16.07
CA LEU A 413 13.91 2.89 15.64
C LEU A 413 14.89 3.23 16.78
N LEU A 414 14.51 3.02 18.03
CA LEU A 414 15.46 3.09 19.15
C LEU A 414 16.37 1.85 19.22
N GLY A 415 16.03 0.75 18.53
CA GLY A 415 16.86 -0.46 18.45
C GLY A 415 17.20 -1.08 19.81
N VAL A 416 16.37 -0.88 20.83
CA VAL A 416 16.59 -1.40 22.18
C VAL A 416 16.22 -2.87 22.20
N SER A 417 17.16 -3.74 22.57
CA SER A 417 16.90 -5.18 22.70
C SER A 417 15.90 -5.45 23.82
N GLN A 418 14.92 -6.32 23.56
CA GLN A 418 13.97 -6.76 24.58
C GLN A 418 14.56 -7.95 25.34
N SER A 419 14.78 -7.81 26.65
CA SER A 419 15.28 -8.89 27.50
C SER A 419 14.28 -10.06 27.54
N GLY A 420 14.69 -11.23 27.09
CA GLY A 420 13.92 -12.48 27.22
C GLY A 420 12.99 -12.85 26.05
N GLN A 421 12.91 -12.06 24.98
CA GLN A 421 12.23 -12.47 23.74
C GLN A 421 13.25 -12.89 22.68
N LEU A 422 13.33 -14.19 22.41
CA LEU A 422 13.96 -14.71 21.20
C LEU A 422 13.10 -14.34 19.97
N PRO A 423 13.71 -14.16 18.78
CA PRO A 423 12.96 -13.99 17.53
C PRO A 423 11.87 -15.06 17.42
N SER A 424 10.68 -14.69 16.90
CA SER A 424 9.58 -15.67 16.88
C SER A 424 9.98 -16.86 15.99
N PRO A 425 9.83 -18.12 16.46
CA PRO A 425 10.30 -19.29 15.73
C PRO A 425 9.65 -19.39 14.34
N LEU A 426 8.43 -18.90 14.18
CA LEU A 426 7.73 -18.90 12.90
C LEU A 426 8.33 -17.90 11.89
N LEU A 427 8.67 -16.68 12.32
CA LEU A 427 9.25 -15.69 11.41
C LEU A 427 10.75 -15.92 11.22
N SER A 428 11.45 -16.51 12.19
CA SER A 428 12.83 -16.97 12.02
C SER A 428 12.95 -18.16 11.08
N ASN A 429 11.96 -19.06 11.03
CA ASN A 429 11.96 -20.20 10.11
C ASN A 429 11.51 -19.83 8.69
N LEU A 430 10.88 -18.66 8.50
CA LEU A 430 10.48 -18.12 7.19
C LEU A 430 11.60 -17.32 6.50
N CYS A 431 12.70 -17.04 7.20
CA CYS A 431 13.86 -16.28 6.74
C CYS A 431 15.07 -17.20 6.64
#